data_AF-A0A529RB97-F1
#
_entry.id   AF-A0A529RB97-F1
#
_cell.length_a   1.000
_cell.length_b   1.000
_cell.length_c   1.000
_cell.angle_alpha   90.00
_cell.angle_beta   90.00
_cell.angle_gamma   90.00
#
_symmetry.space_group_name_H-M   'P 1'
#
loop_
_entity.id
_entity.type
_entity.pdbx_description
1 polymer ?
#
loop_
_entity_poly.entity_id
_entity_poly.type
_entity_poly.pdbx_seq_one_letter_code
_entity_poly.pdbx_strand_id
1 'polypeptide(L)' 'MLADVMQIPELLADLAVKDIKVWVEGDRLRCNAPAGALTAESSNQLRERKGEIIAFLNMATA' A
#
# COMPACT_ATOMS: atom_id res chain seq x y z
N MET A 1 -10.66 14.27 -15.67
CA MET A 1 -10.84 13.42 -14.48
C MET A 1 -9.46 13.23 -13.88
N LEU A 2 -9.22 13.76 -12.68
CA LEU A 2 -7.92 13.76 -12.01
C LEU A 2 -7.51 12.33 -11.68
N ALA A 3 -6.56 11.78 -12.44
CA ALA A 3 -5.91 10.50 -12.18
C ALA A 3 -4.52 10.69 -11.56
N ASP A 4 -4.30 11.83 -10.92
CA ASP A 4 -3.06 12.18 -10.23
C ASP A 4 -3.46 12.64 -8.83
N VAL A 5 -2.90 12.01 -7.79
CA VAL A 5 -3.33 12.06 -6.37
C VAL A 5 -4.40 11.01 -5.99
N MET A 6 -4.06 9.72 -6.10
CA MET A 6 -4.65 8.73 -5.18
C MET A 6 -3.94 8.84 -3.83
N GLN A 7 -4.68 9.13 -2.76
CA GLN A 7 -4.15 9.18 -1.41
C GLN A 7 -3.71 7.77 -0.96
N ILE A 8 -2.71 7.68 -0.07
CA ILE A 8 -2.27 6.40 0.52
C ILE A 8 -3.43 5.53 1.01
N PRO A 9 -4.42 6.04 1.77
CA PRO A 9 -5.59 5.25 2.18
C PRO A 9 -6.43 4.72 1.02
N GLU A 10 -6.57 5.45 -0.08
CA GLU A 10 -7.33 4.99 -1.25
C GLU A 10 -6.59 3.86 -1.99
N LEU A 11 -5.26 3.98 -2.13
CA LEU A 11 -4.41 2.91 -2.64
C LEU A 11 -4.54 1.66 -1.78
N LEU A 12 -4.47 1.81 -0.45
CA LEU A 12 -4.63 0.70 0.49
C LEU A 12 -6.03 0.09 0.44
N ALA A 13 -7.07 0.90 0.23
CA ALA A 13 -8.45 0.42 0.08
C ALA A 13 -8.63 -0.38 -1.22
N ASP A 14 -8.09 0.08 -2.34
CA ASP A 14 -8.12 -0.65 -3.62
C ASP A 14 -7.38 -1.99 -3.52
N LEU A 15 -6.22 -1.98 -2.84
CA LEU A 15 -5.47 -3.20 -2.53
C LEU A 15 -6.29 -4.15 -1.63
N ALA A 16 -6.93 -3.64 -0.58
CA ALA A 16 -7.76 -4.44 0.32
C ALA A 16 -8.95 -5.09 -0.40
N VAL A 17 -9.58 -4.39 -1.36
CA VAL A 17 -10.64 -4.95 -2.22
C VAL A 17 -10.14 -6.12 -3.06
N LYS A 18 -8.86 -6.12 -3.44
CA LYS A 18 -8.19 -7.20 -4.20
C LYS A 18 -7.65 -8.32 -3.30
N ASP A 19 -8.05 -8.36 -2.03
CA ASP A 19 -7.53 -9.25 -0.99
C ASP A 19 -6.02 -9.05 -0.71
N ILE A 20 -5.49 -7.88 -1.06
CA ILE A 20 -4.10 -7.50 -0.81
C ILE A 20 -4.03 -6.78 0.53
N LYS A 21 -3.39 -7.42 1.50
CA LYS A 21 -3.16 -6.88 2.83
C LYS A 21 -1.79 -6.21 2.88
N VAL A 22 -1.75 -4.99 3.40
CA VAL A 22 -0.50 -4.23 3.58
C VAL A 22 -0.43 -3.74 5.03
N TRP A 23 0.71 -3.94 5.67
CA TRP A 23 0.95 -3.50 7.04
C TRP A 23 2.42 -3.15 7.25
N VAL A 24 2.72 -2.41 8.31
CA VAL A 24 4.10 -2.17 8.75
C VAL A 24 4.44 -3.17 9.83
N GLU A 25 5.59 -3.80 9.70
CA GLU A 25 6.15 -4.69 10.72
C GLU A 25 7.52 -4.16 11.11
N GLY A 26 7.59 -3.52 12.28
CA GLY A 26 8.77 -2.76 12.71
C GLY A 26 9.02 -1.57 11.80
N ASP A 27 10.09 -1.65 10.99
CA ASP A 27 10.50 -0.60 10.04
C ASP A 27 10.28 -1.02 8.57
N ARG A 28 9.63 -2.17 8.34
CA ARG A 28 9.45 -2.73 7.00
C ARG A 28 7.98 -2.78 6.62
N LEU A 29 7.69 -2.28 5.42
CA LEU A 29 6.40 -2.47 4.78
C LEU A 29 6.26 -3.93 4.32
N ARG A 30 5.26 -4.62 4.85
CA ARG A 30 4.86 -5.97 4.45
C ARG A 30 3.61 -5.88 3.59
N CYS A 31 3.59 -6.72 2.57
CA CYS A 31 2.42 -6.92 1.72
C CYS A 31 2.17 -8.42 1.60
N ASN A 32 0.90 -8.81 1.68
CA ASN A 32 0.43 -10.16 1.44
C ASN A 32 -0.68 -10.07 0.41
N ALA A 33 -0.44 -10.63 -0.75
CA ALA A 33 -1.39 -10.70 -1.83
C ALA A 33 -1.55 -12.14 -2.28
N PRO A 34 -2.75 -12.56 -2.71
CA PRO A 34 -2.89 -13.80 -3.43
C PRO A 34 -2.09 -13.76 -4.74
N ALA A 35 -1.70 -14.94 -5.23
CA ALA A 35 -0.91 -15.07 -6.45
C ALA A 35 -1.64 -14.40 -7.64
N GLY A 36 -1.00 -13.41 -8.26
CA GLY A 36 -1.55 -12.64 -9.38
C GLY A 36 -2.24 -11.32 -9.00
N ALA A 37 -2.52 -11.07 -7.71
CA ALA A 37 -3.11 -9.80 -7.28
C ALA A 37 -2.05 -8.70 -7.09
N LEU A 38 -0.85 -9.05 -6.62
CA LEU A 38 0.27 -8.11 -6.57
C LEU A 38 0.97 -8.08 -7.94
N THR A 39 0.62 -7.08 -8.74
CA THR A 39 1.33 -6.81 -9.99
C THR A 39 2.62 -6.03 -9.71
N ALA A 40 3.60 -6.14 -10.63
CA ALA A 40 4.86 -5.40 -10.53
C ALA A 40 4.64 -3.88 -10.51
N GLU A 41 3.60 -3.39 -11.19
CA GLU A 41 3.22 -1.99 -11.22
C GLU A 41 2.74 -1.49 -9.84
N SER A 42 1.84 -2.23 -9.18
CA SER A 42 1.39 -1.91 -7.82
C SER A 42 2.56 -1.97 -6.82
N SER A 43 3.43 -2.98 -6.94
CA SER A 43 4.62 -3.10 -6.08
C SER A 43 5.60 -1.93 -6.25
N ASN A 44 5.77 -1.42 -7.47
CA ASN A 44 6.59 -0.23 -7.71
C ASN A 44 5.96 1.03 -7.10
N GLN A 45 4.66 1.24 -7.30
CA GLN A 45 3.90 2.32 -6.67
C GLN A 45 4.05 2.30 -5.14
N LEU A 46 3.91 1.11 -4.55
CA LEU A 46 4.12 0.88 -3.12
C LEU A 46 5.57 1.14 -2.68
N ARG A 47 6.56 0.85 -3.52
CA ARG A 47 7.99 1.08 -3.24
C ARG A 47 8.38 2.55 -3.34
N GLU A 48 7.94 3.23 -4.39
CA GLU A 48 8.20 4.66 -4.61
C GLU A 48 7.61 5.49 -3.47
N ARG A 49 6.41 5.13 -3.02
CA ARG A 49 5.71 5.81 -1.93
C ARG A 49 5.87 5.12 -0.58
N LYS A 50 6.78 4.13 -0.45
CA LYS A 50 6.87 3.30 0.77
C LYS A 50 7.07 4.12 2.03
N GLY A 51 7.83 5.22 1.94
CA GLY A 51 8.11 6.09 3.08
C GLY A 51 6.85 6.74 3.62
N GLU A 52 5.99 7.24 2.71
CA GLU A 52 4.67 7.78 3.07
C GLU A 52 3.74 6.69 3.60
N ILE A 53 3.73 5.50 2.99
CA ILE A 53 2.89 4.37 3.44
C ILE A 53 3.28 3.94 4.86
N ILE A 54 4.58 3.81 5.12
CA ILE A 54 5.09 3.44 6.45
C ILE A 54 4.74 4.53 7.48
N ALA A 55 4.93 5.81 7.14
CA ALA A 55 4.57 6.91 8.03
C ALA A 55 3.05 6.94 8.33
N PHE A 56 2.22 6.75 7.30
CA PHE A 56 0.76 6.71 7.42
C PHE A 56 0.29 5.53 8.28
N LEU A 57 0.79 4.33 8.01
CA LEU A 57 0.42 3.13 8.76
C LEU A 57 0.93 3.18 10.21
N ASN A 58 2.11 3.76 10.47
CA ASN A 58 2.59 3.98 11.82
C ASN A 58 1.72 5.00 12.58
N MET A 59 1.31 6.09 11.92
CA MET A 59 0.38 7.06 12.50
C MET A 59 -1.00 6.45 12.81
N ALA A 60 -1.50 5.55 11.95
CA ALA A 60 -2.81 4.92 12.13
C ALA A 60 -2.82 3.80 13.19
N THR A 61 -1.65 3.25 13.54
CA THR A 61 -1.50 2.18 14.55
C THR A 61 -1.11 2.71 15.94
N ALA A 62 -0.82 4.02 16.04
CA ALA A 62 -0.44 4.70 17.29
C ALA A 62 -1.64 5.09 18.16
#